data_AF-A0A838YYR1-F1
#
_entry.id   AF-A0A838YYR1-F1
#
_cell.length_a   1.000
_cell.length_b   1.000
_cell.length_c   1.000
_cell.angle_alpha   90.00
_cell.angle_beta   90.00
_cell.angle_gamma   90.00
#
_symmetry.space_group_name_H-M   'P 1'
#
loop_
_entity.id
_entity.type
_entity.pdbx_description
1 polymer ?
#
loop_
_entity_poly.entity_id
_entity_poly.type
_entity_poly.pdbx_seq_one_letter_code
_entity_poly.pdbx_strand_id
1 'polypeptide(L)'
;MENFNTTKIIGRLLIAGGILLFIPYTILGIIFDYPAILRQDMGIVLIKFYEGGSTLIWVWFTFAIIGLPFLPAYVMLGQKLEKQFSFVRWATTIGVVGLIVQMIGLLRWTFVVPVLANNYVHGNKAVKETSKIVFQVIHQYGGVILGEHLGQLFTIIWTIMMTAAFARLKLFPRWIIWLGYISSGIYLTAQAELFATVMPDFPVWDLAGFIGSTLWLIWLVVIGFLMQKKQLNAINK
;
A
#
# COMPACT_ATOMS: atom_id res chain seq x y z
N MET A 1 -4.58 -22.75 -24.74
CA MET A 1 -4.12 -23.49 -23.54
C MET A 1 -3.70 -22.47 -22.50
N GLU A 2 -4.37 -22.46 -21.35
CA GLU A 2 -4.04 -21.59 -20.23
C GLU A 2 -2.66 -21.97 -19.70
N ASN A 3 -1.67 -21.06 -19.73
CA ASN A 3 -0.33 -21.37 -19.28
C ASN A 3 -0.33 -21.52 -17.75
N PHE A 4 -0.41 -22.77 -17.32
CA PHE A 4 -0.50 -23.18 -15.92
C PHE A 4 0.59 -22.55 -15.04
N ASN A 5 1.78 -22.38 -15.61
CA ASN A 5 2.91 -21.76 -14.94
C ASN A 5 2.61 -20.31 -14.54
N THR A 6 1.91 -19.56 -15.41
CA THR A 6 1.51 -18.17 -15.18
C THR A 6 0.62 -18.01 -13.94
N THR A 7 -0.38 -18.88 -13.74
CA THR A 7 -1.28 -18.82 -12.56
C THR A 7 -0.51 -19.04 -11.26
N LYS A 8 0.41 -20.01 -11.25
CA LYS A 8 1.27 -20.28 -10.10
C LYS A 8 2.26 -19.14 -9.84
N ILE A 9 2.81 -18.52 -10.88
CA ILE A 9 3.69 -17.36 -10.73
C ILE A 9 2.93 -16.19 -10.11
N ILE A 10 1.73 -15.85 -10.62
CA ILE A 10 0.87 -14.81 -10.01
C ILE A 10 0.66 -15.11 -8.54
N GLY A 11 0.24 -16.34 -8.21
CA GLY A 11 -0.03 -16.70 -6.82
C GLY A 11 1.20 -16.56 -5.91
N ARG A 12 2.40 -16.94 -6.38
CA ARG A 12 3.65 -16.78 -5.61
C ARG A 12 3.99 -15.32 -5.39
N LEU A 13 3.84 -14.48 -6.42
CA LEU A 13 4.10 -13.05 -6.33
C LEU A 13 3.15 -12.35 -5.35
N LEU A 14 1.86 -12.72 -5.36
CA LEU A 14 0.88 -12.20 -4.40
C LEU A 14 1.19 -12.63 -2.95
N ILE A 15 1.56 -13.89 -2.74
CA ILE A 15 1.97 -14.39 -1.41
C ILE A 15 3.22 -13.65 -0.94
N ALA A 16 4.25 -13.59 -1.79
CA ALA A 16 5.52 -12.95 -1.46
C ALA A 16 5.31 -11.47 -1.11
N GLY A 17 4.67 -10.68 -1.97
CA GLY A 17 4.41 -9.27 -1.69
C GLY A 17 3.53 -9.07 -0.46
N GLY A 18 2.49 -9.90 -0.29
CA GLY A 18 1.56 -9.82 0.83
C GLY A 18 2.23 -10.08 2.19
N ILE A 19 3.10 -11.08 2.28
CA ILE A 19 3.82 -11.43 3.51
C ILE A 19 4.97 -10.44 3.74
N LEU A 20 5.76 -10.14 2.71
CA LEU A 20 6.97 -9.36 2.86
C LEU A 20 6.70 -7.92 3.27
N LEU A 21 5.54 -7.33 2.92
CA LEU A 21 5.17 -5.98 3.34
C LEU A 21 4.99 -5.83 4.86
N PHE A 22 4.60 -6.90 5.57
CA PHE A 22 4.45 -6.83 7.03
C PHE A 22 5.79 -6.63 7.75
N ILE A 23 6.90 -7.07 7.15
CA ILE A 23 8.22 -7.01 7.78
C ILE A 23 8.67 -5.56 8.02
N PRO A 24 8.88 -4.73 6.97
CA PRO A 24 9.30 -3.35 7.18
C PRO A 24 8.22 -2.52 7.87
N TYR A 25 6.92 -2.80 7.65
CA TYR A 25 5.84 -2.12 8.38
C TYR A 25 5.97 -2.31 9.90
N THR A 26 6.19 -3.56 10.34
CA THR A 26 6.35 -3.89 11.76
C THR A 26 7.62 -3.27 12.33
N ILE A 27 8.74 -3.34 11.59
CA ILE A 27 10.00 -2.72 12.02
C ILE A 27 9.82 -1.21 12.19
N LEU A 28 9.15 -0.53 11.24
CA LEU A 28 8.85 0.90 11.35
C LEU A 28 7.97 1.23 12.55
N GLY A 29 6.99 0.39 12.88
CA GLY A 29 6.21 0.54 14.10
C GLY A 29 7.07 0.51 15.35
N ILE A 30 8.06 -0.39 15.41
CA ILE A 30 8.95 -0.56 16.56
C ILE A 30 9.97 0.57 16.67
N ILE A 31 10.64 0.93 15.57
CA ILE A 31 11.80 1.84 15.62
C ILE A 31 11.44 3.31 15.35
N PHE A 32 10.27 3.57 14.77
CA PHE A 32 9.87 4.90 14.32
C PHE A 32 8.45 5.29 14.70
N ASP A 33 7.72 4.43 15.43
CA ASP A 33 6.34 4.68 15.87
C ASP A 33 5.36 4.90 14.69
N TYR A 34 5.61 4.19 13.58
CA TYR A 34 4.76 4.23 12.40
C TYR A 34 3.48 3.41 12.59
N PRO A 35 2.28 3.90 12.18
CA PRO A 35 2.03 5.16 11.46
C PRO A 35 1.73 6.36 12.36
N ALA A 36 1.65 6.21 13.69
CA ALA A 36 1.28 7.30 14.60
C ALA A 36 2.19 8.53 14.48
N ILE A 37 3.48 8.33 14.22
CA ILE A 37 4.47 9.39 13.98
C ILE A 37 4.08 10.34 12.84
N LEU A 38 3.30 9.89 11.86
CA LEU A 38 2.90 10.69 10.71
C LEU A 38 2.03 11.90 11.08
N ARG A 39 1.42 11.88 12.27
CA ARG A 39 0.51 12.91 12.75
C ARG A 39 1.09 13.79 13.87
N GLN A 40 2.37 13.59 14.20
CA GLN A 40 3.08 14.38 15.21
C GLN A 40 3.56 15.73 14.67
N ASP A 41 4.02 16.62 15.55
CA ASP A 41 4.66 17.88 15.12
C ASP A 41 5.86 17.59 14.21
N MET A 42 6.00 18.40 13.16
CA MET A 42 7.04 18.25 12.15
C MET A 42 8.45 18.19 12.74
N GLY A 43 8.72 18.95 13.81
CA GLY A 43 10.00 18.93 14.50
C GLY A 43 10.28 17.59 15.21
N ILE A 44 9.26 17.01 15.85
CA ILE A 44 9.35 15.69 16.49
C ILE A 44 9.68 14.61 15.44
N VAL A 45 8.99 14.64 14.30
CA VAL A 45 9.23 13.70 13.21
C VAL A 45 10.66 13.82 12.68
N LEU A 46 11.14 15.03 12.43
CA LEU A 46 12.49 15.28 11.92
C LEU A 46 13.58 14.88 12.93
N ILE A 47 13.38 15.12 14.23
CA ILE A 47 14.30 14.68 15.29
C ILE A 47 14.37 13.15 15.34
N LYS A 48 13.23 12.48 15.50
CA LYS A 48 13.18 11.01 15.56
C LYS A 48 13.76 10.38 14.29
N PHE A 49 13.53 11.00 13.14
CA PHE A 49 14.08 10.50 11.88
C PHE A 49 15.61 10.63 11.84
N TYR A 50 16.15 11.77 12.29
CA TYR A 50 17.59 11.97 12.41
C TYR A 50 18.24 10.95 13.36
N GLU A 51 17.63 10.72 14.53
CA GLU A 51 18.08 9.73 15.52
C GLU A 51 18.06 8.29 14.99
N GLY A 52 17.08 7.95 14.13
CA GLY A 52 16.98 6.62 13.51
C GLY A 52 18.10 6.31 12.50
N GLY A 53 18.80 7.32 11.98
CA GLY A 53 19.99 7.18 11.15
C GLY A 53 19.82 6.30 9.90
N SER A 54 20.91 5.67 9.47
CA SER A 54 20.94 4.86 8.24
C SER A 54 20.03 3.62 8.30
N THR A 55 19.85 3.03 9.49
CA THR A 55 18.94 1.90 9.69
C THR A 55 17.52 2.27 9.29
N LEU A 56 17.00 3.40 9.78
CA LEU A 56 15.65 3.85 9.44
C LEU A 56 15.50 4.13 7.94
N ILE A 57 16.51 4.72 7.29
CA ILE A 57 16.53 4.97 5.84
C ILE A 57 16.42 3.66 5.05
N TRP A 58 17.18 2.63 5.43
CA TRP A 58 17.13 1.33 4.77
C TRP A 58 15.78 0.64 4.95
N VAL A 59 15.19 0.71 6.15
CA VAL A 59 13.86 0.14 6.39
C VAL A 59 12.80 0.83 5.52
N TRP A 60 12.81 2.16 5.41
CA TRP A 60 11.92 2.90 4.51
C TRP A 60 12.15 2.55 3.04
N PHE A 61 13.41 2.43 2.62
CA PHE A 61 13.73 2.03 1.26
C PHE A 61 13.21 0.63 0.95
N THR A 62 13.44 -0.32 1.85
CA THR A 62 12.87 -1.67 1.76
C THR A 62 11.35 -1.59 1.68
N PHE A 63 10.69 -0.81 2.53
CA PHE A 63 9.23 -0.68 2.50
C PHE A 63 8.72 -0.17 1.15
N ALA A 64 9.42 0.78 0.53
CA ALA A 64 9.05 1.33 -0.78
C ALA A 64 9.15 0.29 -1.91
N ILE A 65 10.20 -0.55 -1.92
CA ILE A 65 10.48 -1.47 -3.04
C ILE A 65 9.91 -2.88 -2.83
N ILE A 66 9.58 -3.27 -1.61
CA ILE A 66 9.19 -4.66 -1.32
C ILE A 66 7.83 -5.04 -1.95
N GLY A 67 7.03 -4.04 -2.33
CA GLY A 67 5.79 -4.21 -3.10
C GLY A 67 5.99 -4.45 -4.60
N LEU A 68 7.21 -4.35 -5.13
CA LEU A 68 7.50 -4.56 -6.56
C LEU A 68 6.99 -5.91 -7.13
N PRO A 69 6.94 -7.03 -6.39
CA PRO A 69 6.33 -8.27 -6.88
C PRO A 69 4.87 -8.13 -7.32
N PHE A 70 4.13 -7.15 -6.80
CA PHE A 70 2.75 -6.90 -7.22
C PHE A 70 2.62 -6.35 -8.63
N LEU A 71 3.62 -5.61 -9.15
CA LEU A 71 3.58 -5.08 -10.51
C LEU A 71 3.40 -6.19 -11.57
N PRO A 72 4.31 -7.19 -11.68
CA PRO A 72 4.10 -8.29 -12.61
C PRO A 72 2.86 -9.12 -12.26
N ALA A 73 2.51 -9.28 -10.98
CA ALA A 73 1.31 -10.00 -10.59
C ALA A 73 0.03 -9.36 -11.15
N TYR A 74 -0.10 -8.03 -11.03
CA TYR A 74 -1.26 -7.27 -11.48
C TYR A 74 -1.37 -7.28 -13.01
N VAL A 75 -0.25 -7.14 -13.71
CA VAL A 75 -0.20 -7.19 -15.17
C VAL A 75 -0.61 -8.58 -15.69
N MET A 76 0.01 -9.64 -15.16
CA MET A 76 -0.27 -11.02 -15.58
C MET A 76 -1.71 -11.42 -15.27
N LEU A 77 -2.24 -11.01 -14.11
CA LEU A 77 -3.62 -11.24 -13.72
C LEU A 77 -4.61 -10.46 -14.61
N GLY A 78 -4.25 -9.22 -14.96
CA GLY A 78 -4.98 -8.38 -15.91
C GLY A 78 -5.11 -9.00 -17.29
N GLN A 79 -3.99 -9.35 -17.91
CA GLN A 79 -3.93 -9.99 -19.22
C GLN A 79 -4.74 -11.29 -19.28
N LYS A 80 -4.78 -12.03 -18.16
CA LYS A 80 -5.55 -13.27 -18.05
C LYS A 80 -7.07 -13.03 -18.07
N LEU A 81 -7.53 -11.93 -17.48
CA LEU A 81 -8.96 -11.68 -17.24
C LEU A 81 -9.56 -10.60 -18.16
N GLU A 82 -8.76 -9.77 -18.83
CA GLU A 82 -9.27 -8.69 -19.70
C GLU A 82 -10.05 -9.18 -20.91
N LYS A 83 -9.78 -10.41 -21.38
CA LYS A 83 -10.55 -11.05 -22.46
C LYS A 83 -11.96 -11.45 -22.01
N GLN A 84 -12.17 -11.65 -20.72
CA GLN A 84 -13.47 -12.00 -20.14
C GLN A 84 -14.28 -10.75 -19.81
N PHE A 85 -13.62 -9.70 -19.31
CA PHE A 85 -14.26 -8.42 -19.02
C PHE A 85 -13.35 -7.24 -19.36
N SER A 86 -13.85 -6.33 -20.19
CA SER A 86 -13.11 -5.13 -20.65
C SER A 86 -12.68 -4.20 -19.50
N PHE A 87 -13.46 -4.11 -18.42
CA PHE A 87 -13.11 -3.27 -17.26
C PHE A 87 -11.84 -3.72 -16.54
N VAL A 88 -11.42 -4.98 -16.69
CA VAL A 88 -10.19 -5.48 -16.06
C VAL A 88 -8.95 -4.75 -16.57
N ARG A 89 -8.95 -4.30 -17.84
CA ARG A 89 -7.85 -3.48 -18.37
C ARG A 89 -7.67 -2.21 -17.53
N TRP A 90 -8.76 -1.52 -17.24
CA TRP A 90 -8.77 -0.34 -16.38
C TRP A 90 -8.35 -0.68 -14.95
N ALA A 91 -8.83 -1.81 -14.41
CA ALA A 91 -8.38 -2.29 -13.10
C ALA A 91 -6.86 -2.41 -13.06
N THR A 92 -6.26 -3.13 -14.02
CA THR A 92 -4.80 -3.31 -14.10
C THR A 92 -4.06 -1.99 -14.20
N THR A 93 -4.51 -1.06 -15.05
CA THR A 93 -3.89 0.27 -15.15
C THR A 93 -3.93 1.00 -13.82
N ILE A 94 -5.11 1.06 -13.17
CA ILE A 94 -5.28 1.72 -11.87
C ILE A 94 -4.39 1.08 -10.80
N GLY A 95 -4.35 -0.24 -10.73
CA GLY A 95 -3.52 -0.96 -9.77
C GLY A 95 -2.03 -0.72 -9.96
N VAL A 96 -1.53 -0.73 -11.21
CA VAL A 96 -0.12 -0.44 -11.52
C VAL A 96 0.24 0.99 -11.17
N VAL A 97 -0.61 1.96 -11.57
CA VAL A 97 -0.41 3.38 -11.21
C VAL A 97 -0.42 3.55 -9.69
N GLY A 98 -1.34 2.90 -8.99
CA GLY A 98 -1.43 2.92 -7.52
C GLY A 98 -0.14 2.43 -6.85
N LEU A 99 0.42 1.30 -7.31
CA LEU A 99 1.69 0.78 -6.80
C LEU A 99 2.85 1.76 -7.03
N ILE A 100 2.93 2.38 -8.21
CA ILE A 100 3.99 3.34 -8.54
C ILE A 100 3.86 4.61 -7.69
N VAL A 101 2.65 5.16 -7.57
CA VAL A 101 2.39 6.38 -6.79
C VAL A 101 2.66 6.14 -5.31
N GLN A 102 2.24 4.99 -4.76
CA GLN A 102 2.56 4.57 -3.39
C GLN A 102 4.07 4.49 -3.16
N MET A 103 4.79 3.84 -4.07
CA MET A 103 6.25 3.70 -4.00
C MET A 103 6.94 5.07 -4.02
N ILE A 104 6.54 5.97 -4.93
CA ILE A 104 7.07 7.34 -5.00
C ILE A 104 6.81 8.08 -3.68
N GLY A 105 5.59 7.95 -3.14
CA GLY A 105 5.24 8.48 -1.83
C GLY A 105 6.21 7.99 -0.75
N LEU A 106 6.45 6.68 -0.66
CA LEU A 106 7.35 6.08 0.33
C LEU A 106 8.81 6.50 0.16
N LEU A 107 9.31 6.60 -1.08
CA LEU A 107 10.70 6.97 -1.39
C LEU A 107 11.08 8.38 -0.89
N ARG A 108 10.11 9.25 -0.59
CA ARG A 108 10.39 10.54 0.06
C ARG A 108 11.10 10.36 1.42
N TRP A 109 10.77 9.31 2.16
CA TRP A 109 11.42 8.99 3.43
C TRP A 109 12.88 8.59 3.26
N THR A 110 13.23 8.00 2.12
CA THR A 110 14.59 7.58 1.83
C THR A 110 15.45 8.71 1.28
N PHE A 111 14.90 9.57 0.40
CA PHE A 111 15.72 10.52 -0.36
C PHE A 111 15.50 11.99 -0.02
N VAL A 112 14.39 12.33 0.63
CA VAL A 112 14.06 13.74 0.93
C VAL A 112 14.15 14.02 2.42
N VAL A 113 13.49 13.20 3.26
CA VAL A 113 13.43 13.40 4.71
C VAL A 113 14.81 13.42 5.39
N PRO A 114 15.82 12.60 5.02
CA PRO A 114 17.12 12.65 5.68
C PRO A 114 17.81 14.01 5.54
N VAL A 115 17.66 14.67 4.39
CA VAL A 115 18.24 16.01 4.14
C VAL A 115 17.57 17.05 5.03
N LEU A 116 16.24 17.01 5.12
CA LEU A 116 15.46 17.94 5.97
C LEU A 116 15.74 17.70 7.46
N ALA A 117 15.86 16.44 7.89
CA ALA A 117 16.17 16.07 9.26
C ALA A 117 17.57 16.56 9.67
N ASN A 118 18.58 16.37 8.81
CA ASN A 118 19.92 16.89 9.06
C ASN A 118 19.97 18.42 9.15
N ASN A 119 19.27 19.13 8.25
CA ASN A 119 19.17 20.58 8.27
C ASN A 119 18.45 21.08 9.53
N TYR A 120 17.39 20.37 9.96
CA TYR A 120 16.64 20.72 11.16
C TYR A 120 17.47 20.56 12.45
N VAL A 121 18.32 19.54 12.55
CA VAL A 121 19.13 19.32 13.75
C VAL A 121 20.28 20.32 13.85
N HIS A 122 21.04 20.52 12.77
CA HIS A 122 22.27 21.33 12.76
C HIS A 122 22.05 22.80 12.37
N GLY A 123 20.89 23.14 11.82
CA GLY A 123 20.59 24.49 11.37
C GLY A 123 20.42 25.49 12.50
N ASN A 124 20.67 26.77 12.21
CA ASN A 124 20.24 27.87 13.07
C ASN A 124 18.70 27.95 13.12
N LYS A 125 18.14 28.82 13.97
CA LYS A 125 16.69 28.97 14.15
C LYS A 125 15.92 29.13 12.83
N ALA A 126 16.42 29.94 11.90
CA ALA A 126 15.76 30.16 10.61
C ALA A 126 15.73 28.89 9.73
N VAL A 127 16.84 28.14 9.71
CA VAL A 127 16.92 26.86 8.98
C VAL A 127 16.00 25.80 9.60
N LYS A 128 15.88 25.75 10.93
CA LYS A 128 14.96 24.81 11.60
C LYS A 128 13.50 25.06 11.21
N GLU A 129 13.03 26.31 11.34
CA GLU A 129 11.65 26.66 10.96
C GLU A 129 11.37 26.42 9.47
N THR A 130 12.32 26.78 8.61
CA THR A 130 12.22 26.51 7.16
C THR A 130 12.13 25.01 6.88
N SER A 131 12.93 24.18 7.55
CA SER A 131 12.89 22.72 7.39
C SER A 131 11.54 22.15 7.81
N LYS A 132 10.90 22.67 8.87
CA LYS A 132 9.55 22.26 9.28
C LYS A 132 8.52 22.57 8.19
N ILE A 133 8.54 23.79 7.65
CA ILE A 133 7.58 24.22 6.62
C ILE A 133 7.76 23.40 5.34
N VAL A 134 9.00 23.23 4.87
CA VAL A 134 9.29 22.40 3.68
C VAL A 134 8.90 20.95 3.92
N PHE A 135 9.18 20.41 5.10
CA PHE A 135 8.76 19.06 5.46
C PHE A 135 7.24 18.94 5.45
N GLN A 136 6.50 19.90 6.01
CA GLN A 136 5.03 19.91 5.98
C GLN A 136 4.49 19.86 4.54
N VAL A 137 5.05 20.64 3.62
CA VAL A 137 4.65 20.61 2.20
C VAL A 137 4.90 19.24 1.58
N ILE A 138 6.10 18.67 1.77
CA ILE A 138 6.44 17.35 1.23
C ILE A 138 5.62 16.25 1.88
N HIS A 139 5.33 16.37 3.17
CA HIS A 139 4.55 15.39 3.93
C HIS A 139 3.08 15.41 3.52
N GLN A 140 2.51 16.59 3.26
CA GLN A 140 1.15 16.71 2.72
C GLN A 140 1.07 16.24 1.26
N TYR A 141 1.97 16.70 0.40
CA TYR A 141 1.93 16.33 -1.02
C TYR A 141 2.38 14.88 -1.26
N GLY A 142 3.61 14.54 -0.88
CA GLY A 142 4.16 13.20 -1.10
C GLY A 142 3.58 12.15 -0.15
N GLY A 143 3.18 12.54 1.05
CA GLY A 143 2.55 11.66 2.02
C GLY A 143 1.07 11.52 1.86
N VAL A 144 0.34 12.55 2.23
CA VAL A 144 -1.12 12.49 2.28
C VAL A 144 -1.69 12.29 0.87
N ILE A 145 -1.30 13.10 -0.13
CA ILE A 145 -1.88 13.00 -1.49
C ILE A 145 -1.37 11.77 -2.24
N LEU A 146 -0.07 11.61 -2.41
CA LEU A 146 0.47 10.51 -3.22
C LEU A 146 0.41 9.17 -2.47
N GLY A 147 1.05 9.11 -1.30
CA GLY A 147 1.20 7.87 -0.55
C GLY A 147 -0.11 7.34 0.03
N GLU A 148 -0.82 8.14 0.81
CA GLU A 148 -1.97 7.67 1.60
C GLU A 148 -3.30 7.82 0.85
N HIS A 149 -3.49 8.86 0.05
CA HIS A 149 -4.73 9.05 -0.68
C HIS A 149 -4.74 8.24 -1.98
N LEU A 150 -3.95 8.63 -2.97
CA LEU A 150 -3.97 7.99 -4.30
C LEU A 150 -3.50 6.53 -4.26
N GLY A 151 -2.44 6.24 -3.51
CA GLY A 151 -1.93 4.87 -3.34
C GLY A 151 -2.98 3.91 -2.76
N GLN A 152 -3.64 4.32 -1.66
CA GLN A 152 -4.68 3.50 -1.03
C GLN A 152 -5.95 3.45 -1.88
N LEU A 153 -6.41 4.59 -2.41
CA LEU A 153 -7.63 4.67 -3.21
C LEU A 153 -7.54 3.81 -4.48
N PHE A 154 -6.42 3.84 -5.18
CA PHE A 154 -6.22 2.98 -6.36
C PHE A 154 -6.11 1.51 -5.98
N THR A 155 -5.52 1.19 -4.83
CA THR A 155 -5.52 -0.18 -4.28
C THR A 155 -6.93 -0.67 -3.97
N ILE A 156 -7.77 0.18 -3.40
CA ILE A 156 -9.19 -0.10 -3.08
C ILE A 156 -9.97 -0.33 -4.38
N ILE A 157 -9.88 0.60 -5.34
CA ILE A 157 -10.58 0.49 -6.63
C ILE A 157 -10.15 -0.78 -7.36
N TRP A 158 -8.84 -1.05 -7.43
CA TRP A 158 -8.32 -2.28 -8.02
C TRP A 158 -8.90 -3.52 -7.33
N THR A 159 -8.91 -3.56 -6.00
CA THR A 159 -9.43 -4.70 -5.22
C THR A 159 -10.91 -4.95 -5.51
N ILE A 160 -11.74 -3.89 -5.53
CA ILE A 160 -13.16 -3.97 -5.86
C ILE A 160 -13.37 -4.53 -7.28
N MET A 161 -12.65 -3.99 -8.27
CA MET A 161 -12.78 -4.41 -9.66
C MET A 161 -12.34 -5.86 -9.86
N MET A 162 -11.21 -6.26 -9.28
CA MET A 162 -10.73 -7.64 -9.36
C MET A 162 -11.66 -8.61 -8.64
N THR A 163 -12.16 -8.24 -7.46
CA THR A 163 -13.17 -9.00 -6.73
C THR A 163 -14.44 -9.20 -7.55
N ALA A 164 -14.90 -8.17 -8.26
CA ALA A 164 -16.04 -8.27 -9.16
C ALA A 164 -15.79 -9.24 -10.32
N ALA A 165 -14.61 -9.21 -10.94
CA ALA A 165 -14.23 -10.17 -11.97
C ALA A 165 -14.22 -11.62 -11.42
N PHE A 166 -13.65 -11.82 -10.23
CA PHE A 166 -13.62 -13.13 -9.57
C PHE A 166 -15.01 -13.65 -9.23
N ALA A 167 -15.92 -12.77 -8.78
CA ALA A 167 -17.29 -13.11 -8.45
C ALA A 167 -18.07 -13.56 -9.71
N ARG A 168 -17.98 -12.79 -10.80
CA ARG A 168 -18.67 -13.08 -12.07
C ARG A 168 -18.21 -14.40 -12.67
N LEU A 169 -16.91 -14.70 -12.60
CA LEU A 169 -16.34 -15.96 -13.09
C LEU A 169 -16.45 -17.11 -12.09
N LYS A 170 -16.99 -16.87 -10.89
CA LYS A 170 -17.05 -17.85 -9.79
C LYS A 170 -15.68 -18.49 -9.51
N LEU A 171 -14.61 -17.70 -9.60
CA LEU A 171 -13.23 -18.21 -9.52
C LEU A 171 -12.84 -18.66 -8.11
N PHE A 172 -13.44 -18.07 -7.07
CA PHE A 172 -13.12 -18.32 -5.67
C PHE A 172 -14.40 -18.48 -4.84
N PRO A 173 -14.31 -19.10 -3.64
CA PRO A 173 -15.44 -19.22 -2.71
C PRO A 173 -16.03 -17.86 -2.34
N ARG A 174 -17.33 -17.83 -2.02
CA ARG A 174 -18.07 -16.59 -1.70
C ARG A 174 -17.45 -15.78 -0.55
N TRP A 175 -16.88 -16.44 0.46
CA TRP A 175 -16.26 -15.74 1.59
C TRP A 175 -15.02 -14.93 1.17
N ILE A 176 -14.26 -15.37 0.16
CA ILE A 176 -13.12 -14.62 -0.40
C ILE A 176 -13.61 -13.38 -1.14
N ILE A 177 -14.72 -13.51 -1.86
CA ILE A 177 -15.35 -12.39 -2.57
C ILE A 177 -15.80 -11.34 -1.56
N TRP A 178 -16.51 -11.74 -0.50
CA TRP A 178 -16.91 -10.84 0.56
C TRP A 178 -15.73 -10.23 1.31
N LEU A 179 -14.68 -11.00 1.58
CA LEU A 179 -13.46 -10.47 2.21
C LEU A 179 -12.85 -9.33 1.39
N GLY A 180 -12.82 -9.44 0.06
CA GLY A 180 -12.31 -8.37 -0.82
C GLY A 180 -13.15 -7.11 -0.80
N TYR A 181 -14.48 -7.23 -0.75
CA TYR A 181 -15.37 -6.06 -0.63
C TYR A 181 -15.34 -5.43 0.76
N ILE A 182 -15.34 -6.25 1.82
CA ILE A 182 -15.31 -5.77 3.21
C ILE A 182 -13.97 -5.08 3.50
N SER A 183 -12.84 -5.67 3.09
CA SER A 183 -11.53 -5.05 3.26
C SER A 183 -11.47 -3.70 2.54
N SER A 184 -11.97 -3.63 1.30
CA SER A 184 -12.04 -2.39 0.52
C SER A 184 -12.93 -1.33 1.15
N GLY A 185 -14.10 -1.73 1.68
CA GLY A 185 -15.03 -0.83 2.35
C GLY A 185 -14.43 -0.24 3.63
N ILE A 186 -13.81 -1.07 4.47
CA ILE A 186 -13.10 -0.60 5.67
C ILE A 186 -11.94 0.31 5.28
N TYR A 187 -11.13 -0.10 4.30
CA TYR A 187 -9.95 0.67 3.90
C TYR A 187 -10.34 2.04 3.30
N LEU A 188 -11.48 2.13 2.61
CA LEU A 188 -11.99 3.40 2.10
C LEU A 188 -12.32 4.38 3.24
N THR A 189 -12.76 3.90 4.40
CA THR A 189 -13.01 4.79 5.55
C THR A 189 -11.73 5.39 6.13
N ALA A 190 -10.55 4.81 5.85
CA ALA A 190 -9.26 5.39 6.24
C ALA A 190 -8.99 6.75 5.58
N GLN A 191 -9.65 7.05 4.47
CA GLN A 191 -9.54 8.33 3.79
C GLN A 191 -10.05 9.50 4.65
N ALA A 192 -10.90 9.22 5.65
CA ALA A 192 -11.35 10.20 6.62
C ALA A 192 -10.19 10.80 7.44
N GLU A 193 -9.18 10.00 7.79
CA GLU A 193 -8.00 10.47 8.51
C GLU A 193 -7.21 11.50 7.69
N LEU A 194 -7.22 11.36 6.36
CA LEU A 194 -6.53 12.27 5.44
C LEU A 194 -7.26 13.62 5.38
N PHE A 195 -8.59 13.60 5.36
CA PHE A 195 -9.40 14.82 5.50
C PHE A 195 -9.18 15.50 6.85
N ALA A 196 -8.99 14.73 7.93
CA ALA A 196 -8.72 15.29 9.26
C ALA A 196 -7.41 16.09 9.33
N THR A 197 -6.46 15.85 8.42
CA THR A 197 -5.22 16.65 8.34
C THR A 197 -5.44 18.10 7.90
N VAL A 198 -6.59 18.41 7.31
CA VAL A 198 -6.98 19.77 6.86
C VAL A 198 -8.30 20.25 7.48
N MET A 199 -9.10 19.34 8.04
CA MET A 199 -10.35 19.60 8.74
C MET A 199 -10.34 18.88 10.10
N PRO A 200 -9.80 19.48 11.17
CA PRO A 200 -9.51 18.79 12.43
C PRO A 200 -10.70 18.04 13.07
N ASP A 201 -11.91 18.54 12.90
CA ASP A 201 -13.13 17.94 13.47
C ASP A 201 -13.79 16.88 12.56
N PHE A 202 -13.11 16.49 11.46
CA PHE A 202 -13.63 15.45 10.57
C PHE A 202 -13.68 14.10 11.30
N PRO A 203 -14.80 13.34 11.23
CA PRO A 203 -14.92 12.09 11.96
C PRO A 203 -13.95 11.03 11.43
N VAL A 204 -13.09 10.49 12.29
CA VAL A 204 -12.08 9.48 11.94
C VAL A 204 -12.36 8.16 12.64
N TRP A 205 -12.08 7.06 11.94
CA TRP A 205 -11.91 5.76 12.55
C TRP A 205 -10.43 5.37 12.49
N ASP A 206 -9.70 5.60 13.57
CA ASP A 206 -8.21 5.51 13.59
C ASP A 206 -7.68 4.14 13.15
N LEU A 207 -8.44 3.07 13.40
CA LEU A 207 -8.03 1.71 13.04
C LEU A 207 -8.40 1.31 11.60
N ALA A 208 -9.16 2.15 10.87
CA ALA A 208 -9.63 1.82 9.52
C ALA A 208 -8.49 1.50 8.55
N GLY A 209 -7.44 2.32 8.55
CA GLY A 209 -6.26 2.12 7.70
C GLY A 209 -5.55 0.80 8.00
N PHE A 210 -5.30 0.52 9.28
CA PHE A 210 -4.65 -0.71 9.73
C PHE A 210 -5.49 -1.95 9.41
N ILE A 211 -6.78 -1.96 9.79
CA ILE A 211 -7.66 -3.11 9.58
C ILE A 211 -7.89 -3.34 8.08
N GLY A 212 -8.19 -2.28 7.32
CA GLY A 212 -8.47 -2.37 5.88
C GLY A 212 -7.28 -2.90 5.09
N SER A 213 -6.10 -2.33 5.32
CA SER A 213 -4.86 -2.77 4.66
C SER A 213 -4.46 -4.20 5.06
N THR A 214 -4.59 -4.56 6.34
CA THR A 214 -4.28 -5.92 6.83
C THR A 214 -5.21 -6.96 6.21
N LEU A 215 -6.52 -6.69 6.18
CA LEU A 215 -7.49 -7.57 5.54
C LEU A 215 -7.25 -7.70 4.03
N TRP A 216 -6.83 -6.62 3.36
CA TRP A 216 -6.42 -6.64 1.96
C TRP A 216 -5.18 -7.52 1.74
N LEU A 217 -4.15 -7.41 2.57
CA LEU A 217 -2.96 -8.27 2.49
C LEU A 217 -3.31 -9.74 2.72
N ILE A 218 -4.16 -10.04 3.71
CA ILE A 218 -4.66 -11.40 3.95
C ILE A 218 -5.42 -11.91 2.72
N TRP A 219 -6.27 -11.09 2.12
CA TRP A 219 -7.02 -11.44 0.92
C TRP A 219 -6.09 -11.79 -0.26
N LEU A 220 -5.03 -11.00 -0.49
CA LEU A 220 -4.02 -11.29 -1.52
C LEU A 220 -3.29 -12.61 -1.27
N VAL A 221 -2.86 -12.85 -0.04
CA VAL A 221 -2.15 -14.08 0.34
C VAL A 221 -3.05 -15.30 0.13
N VAL A 222 -4.30 -15.24 0.59
CA VAL A 222 -5.25 -16.34 0.43
C VAL A 222 -5.57 -16.60 -1.05
N ILE A 223 -5.79 -15.57 -1.85
CA ILE A 223 -5.95 -15.71 -3.31
C ILE A 223 -4.73 -16.38 -3.92
N GLY A 224 -3.52 -15.94 -3.53
CA GLY A 224 -2.29 -16.52 -4.02
C GLY A 224 -2.20 -18.02 -3.73
N PHE A 225 -2.57 -18.45 -2.52
CA PHE A 225 -2.65 -19.88 -2.16
C PHE A 225 -3.72 -20.63 -2.96
N LEU A 226 -4.90 -20.04 -3.17
CA LEU A 226 -5.95 -20.65 -3.97
C LEU A 226 -5.53 -20.80 -5.43
N MET A 227 -4.79 -19.84 -5.98
CA MET A 227 -4.20 -19.91 -7.32
C MET A 227 -3.12 -20.99 -7.44
N GLN A 228 -2.40 -21.34 -6.35
CA GLN A 228 -1.55 -22.54 -6.32
C GLN A 228 -2.37 -23.84 -6.33
N LYS A 229 -3.45 -23.89 -5.55
CA LYS A 229 -4.25 -25.10 -5.30
C LYS A 229 -5.22 -25.45 -6.42
N LYS A 230 -5.61 -24.50 -7.29
CA LYS A 230 -6.66 -24.68 -8.30
C LYS A 230 -6.38 -25.73 -9.39
N GLN A 231 -5.31 -26.51 -9.25
CA GLN A 231 -5.03 -27.70 -10.06
C GLN A 231 -5.85 -28.95 -9.67
N LEU A 232 -6.59 -28.98 -8.55
CA LEU A 232 -7.30 -30.21 -8.14
C LEU A 232 -8.73 -30.38 -8.66
N ASN A 233 -9.41 -29.33 -9.14
CA ASN A 233 -10.84 -29.40 -9.47
C ASN A 233 -11.20 -29.11 -10.94
N ALA A 234 -10.21 -28.92 -11.83
CA ALA A 234 -10.45 -28.62 -13.25
C ALA A 234 -10.19 -29.82 -14.20
N ILE A 235 -10.03 -31.03 -13.66
CA ILE A 235 -9.98 -32.28 -14.44
C ILE A 235 -11.23 -33.16 -14.19
N ASN A 236 -12.09 -32.79 -13.23
CA ASN A 236 -13.35 -33.48 -12.94
C ASN A 236 -14.52 -32.48 -12.85
N LYS A 237 -14.92 -31.89 -13.99
CA LYS A 237 -16.31 -31.51 -14.29
C LYS A 237 -16.45 -31.05 -15.74
#